data_AF-A0A7M7M4T4-F1
#
_entry.id   AF-A0A7M7M4T4-F1
#
_cell.length_a   1.000
_cell.length_b   1.000
_cell.length_c   1.000
_cell.angle_alpha   90.00
_cell.angle_beta   90.00
_cell.angle_gamma   90.00
#
_symmetry.space_group_name_H-M   'P 1'
#
loop_
_entity.id
_entity.type
_entity.pdbx_description
1 polymer ?
#
loop_
_entity_poly.entity_id
_entity_poly.type
_entity_poly.pdbx_seq_one_letter_code
_entity_poly.pdbx_strand_id
1 'polypeptide(L)'
;MMEGDRGFNVGRYSTSNRNWQRGSYRVRGGKRRKRRRKPWGERIVDWTRAVIAFLFSNVGIVCLVVGYTIAGAFLFTHIEGRNNLDIVGDVIRLRNVTAATLWELTSKENVFSERIWKAKVKAILENYQKKMVTAIKNGYDGAEENKRWSFAGAFLYSLTVITTIGYGNICPKTKWGKVVTIVYAIIGLPLFLLYLSNIGDILAKSFKWTYARCCLCKCRRRPIEMAPRGSLENGADIRRNHWQFLSIDG
;
A
#
# COMPACT_ATOMS: atom_id res chain seq x y z
N MET A 1 -3.37 73.57 -64.11
CA MET A 1 -4.13 73.17 -62.92
C MET A 1 -3.17 72.60 -61.88
N MET A 2 -3.07 73.25 -60.72
CA MET A 2 -2.70 72.75 -59.37
C MET A 2 -1.36 72.00 -59.26
N GLU A 3 -0.22 72.56 -58.82
CA GLU A 3 0.12 73.18 -57.51
C GLU A 3 0.07 72.19 -56.33
N GLY A 4 1.20 72.00 -55.62
CA GLY A 4 1.23 71.20 -54.38
C GLY A 4 2.60 70.69 -53.93
N ASP A 5 3.40 71.60 -53.37
CA ASP A 5 4.77 71.45 -52.84
C ASP A 5 5.05 70.42 -51.73
N ARG A 6 6.37 70.23 -51.55
CA ARG A 6 7.17 69.87 -50.34
C ARG A 6 7.64 68.40 -50.30
N GLY A 7 8.92 68.08 -50.10
CA GLY A 7 10.09 68.89 -49.75
C GLY A 7 11.27 67.95 -49.47
N PHE A 8 12.43 68.39 -49.94
CA PHE A 8 13.79 67.88 -49.79
C PHE A 8 14.20 67.57 -48.33
N ASN A 9 15.01 66.55 -48.04
CA ASN A 9 16.48 66.68 -47.95
C ASN A 9 17.19 65.42 -47.36
N VAL A 10 18.45 65.31 -47.75
CA VAL A 10 19.41 64.21 -47.66
C VAL A 10 20.35 64.36 -46.45
N GLY A 11 20.89 63.24 -45.97
CA GLY A 11 22.15 63.16 -45.22
C GLY A 11 21.98 63.15 -43.69
N ARG A 12 22.81 62.50 -42.88
CA ARG A 12 24.17 62.01 -43.07
C ARG A 12 24.47 61.01 -41.94
N TYR A 13 25.24 59.96 -42.22
CA TYR A 13 25.92 59.18 -41.18
C TYR A 13 27.00 60.06 -40.52
N SER A 14 27.08 60.05 -39.17
CA SER A 14 28.37 60.12 -38.47
C SER A 14 28.25 59.64 -37.02
N THR A 15 29.20 58.77 -36.70
CA THR A 15 29.59 58.23 -35.40
C THR A 15 30.00 59.30 -34.39
N SER A 16 29.74 59.09 -33.09
CA SER A 16 30.78 58.95 -32.05
C SER A 16 30.26 59.17 -30.61
N ASN A 17 30.76 58.29 -29.74
CA ASN A 17 31.04 58.46 -28.30
C ASN A 17 29.92 58.59 -27.25
N ARG A 18 29.78 57.46 -26.53
CA ARG A 18 29.95 57.31 -25.07
C ARG A 18 29.52 58.51 -24.21
N ASN A 19 28.44 58.30 -23.45
CA ASN A 19 28.48 58.69 -22.04
C ASN A 19 27.79 57.66 -21.15
N TRP A 20 28.58 57.14 -20.21
CA TRP A 20 28.19 56.17 -19.20
C TRP A 20 27.30 56.85 -18.15
N GLN A 21 25.98 56.66 -18.22
CA GLN A 21 25.14 56.91 -17.05
C GLN A 21 25.10 55.66 -16.19
N ARG A 22 25.95 55.68 -15.15
CA ARG A 22 25.95 54.75 -14.03
C ARG A 22 24.57 54.73 -13.39
N GLY A 23 23.77 53.71 -13.71
CA GLY A 23 22.63 53.33 -12.89
C GLY A 23 23.11 53.00 -11.49
N SER A 24 22.76 53.84 -10.52
CA SER A 24 23.11 53.64 -9.13
C SER A 24 22.41 52.39 -8.61
N TYR A 25 23.14 51.29 -8.52
CA TYR A 25 22.70 50.10 -7.79
C TYR A 25 22.49 50.48 -6.32
N ARG A 26 21.25 50.81 -5.92
CA ARG A 26 20.88 50.81 -4.51
C ARG A 26 20.98 49.38 -4.02
N VAL A 27 22.11 49.06 -3.40
CA VAL A 27 22.31 47.85 -2.62
C VAL A 27 21.29 47.89 -1.49
N ARG A 28 20.17 47.17 -1.66
CA ARG A 28 19.21 46.92 -0.61
C ARG A 28 19.93 46.01 0.39
N GLY A 29 20.50 46.62 1.44
CA GLY A 29 21.14 45.92 2.54
C GLY A 29 20.16 44.91 3.14
N GLY A 30 20.23 43.67 2.67
CA GLY A 30 19.53 42.55 3.26
C GLY A 30 20.10 42.35 4.66
N LYS A 31 19.35 42.76 5.68
CA LYS A 31 19.63 42.39 7.07
C LYS A 31 19.84 40.87 7.09
N ARG A 32 21.07 40.41 7.27
CA ARG A 32 21.40 39.00 7.51
C ARG A 32 20.63 38.57 8.75
N ARG A 33 19.46 37.94 8.55
CA ARG A 33 18.73 37.25 9.61
C ARG A 33 19.70 36.23 10.19
N LYS A 34 20.23 36.50 11.39
CA LYS A 34 20.93 35.50 12.21
C LYS A 34 20.05 34.25 12.21
N ARG A 35 20.54 33.13 11.67
CA ARG A 35 19.90 31.81 11.81
C ARG A 35 19.87 31.49 13.29
N ARG A 36 18.79 31.89 13.98
CA ARG A 36 18.48 31.41 15.32
C ARG A 36 18.42 29.89 15.22
N ARG A 37 19.16 29.18 16.07
CA ARG A 37 19.06 27.72 16.17
C ARG A 37 17.60 27.42 16.54
N LYS A 38 16.88 26.76 15.63
CA LYS A 38 15.46 26.46 15.81
C LYS A 38 15.26 25.69 17.11
N PRO A 39 14.27 26.05 17.95
CA PRO A 39 13.89 25.26 19.12
C PRO A 39 13.47 23.85 18.69
N TRP A 40 13.60 22.87 19.59
CA TRP A 40 13.33 21.46 19.31
C TRP A 40 11.93 21.23 18.70
N GLY A 41 10.93 21.99 19.14
CA GLY A 41 9.56 21.93 18.61
C GLY A 41 9.42 22.29 17.12
N GLU A 42 10.16 23.30 16.63
CA GLU A 42 10.11 23.65 15.19
C GLU A 42 10.72 22.56 14.30
N ARG A 43 11.70 21.81 14.82
CA ARG A 43 12.29 20.67 14.08
C ARG A 43 11.31 19.51 13.96
N ILE A 44 10.51 19.27 14.99
CA ILE A 44 9.45 18.25 14.96
C ILE A 44 8.39 18.65 13.95
N VAL A 45 7.99 19.93 13.88
CA VAL A 45 7.02 20.43 12.89
C VAL A 45 7.54 20.31 11.45
N ASP A 46 8.82 20.60 11.23
CA ASP A 46 9.44 20.41 9.91
C ASP A 46 9.53 18.92 9.55
N TRP A 47 9.82 18.05 10.52
CA TRP A 47 9.87 16.60 10.34
C TRP A 47 8.47 16.00 10.08
N THR A 48 7.45 16.43 10.81
CA THR A 48 6.07 16.01 10.54
C THR A 48 5.58 16.52 9.20
N ARG A 49 5.92 17.74 8.78
CA ARG A 49 5.60 18.23 7.42
C ARG A 49 6.30 17.42 6.34
N ALA A 50 7.57 17.06 6.54
CA ALA A 50 8.32 16.21 5.60
C ALA A 50 7.75 14.79 5.53
N VAL A 51 7.38 14.22 6.68
CA VAL A 51 6.70 12.93 6.77
C VAL A 51 5.34 13.00 6.08
N ILE A 52 4.53 14.02 6.33
CA ILE A 52 3.24 14.22 5.67
C ILE A 52 3.42 14.33 4.15
N ALA A 53 4.38 15.13 3.67
CA ALA A 53 4.67 15.25 2.24
C ALA A 53 5.12 13.92 1.62
N PHE A 54 5.88 13.10 2.36
CA PHE A 54 6.26 11.75 1.94
C PHE A 54 5.06 10.78 1.97
N LEU A 55 4.20 10.88 2.99
CA LEU A 55 2.95 10.12 3.13
C LEU A 55 1.92 10.46 2.05
N PHE A 56 2.00 11.59 1.38
CA PHE A 56 1.13 11.90 0.23
C PHE A 56 1.74 11.48 -1.11
N SER A 57 2.98 11.00 -1.13
CA SER A 57 3.54 10.37 -2.31
C SER A 57 2.94 8.97 -2.46
N ASN A 58 2.47 8.64 -3.66
CA ASN A 58 1.98 7.31 -4.02
C ASN A 58 2.92 6.19 -3.57
N VAL A 59 4.23 6.43 -3.65
CA VAL A 59 5.27 5.48 -3.22
C VAL A 59 5.42 5.43 -1.70
N GLY A 60 5.26 6.56 -1.01
CA GLY A 60 5.44 6.64 0.44
C GLY A 60 4.39 5.86 1.23
N ILE A 61 3.13 5.87 0.78
CA ILE A 61 2.04 5.10 1.41
C ILE A 61 2.27 3.60 1.25
N VAL A 62 2.67 3.16 0.05
CA VAL A 62 3.00 1.76 -0.22
C VAL A 62 4.14 1.30 0.69
N CYS A 63 5.23 2.07 0.75
CA CYS A 63 6.36 1.77 1.64
C CYS A 63 5.95 1.75 3.12
N LEU A 64 5.06 2.67 3.55
CA LEU A 64 4.59 2.69 4.92
C LEU A 64 3.78 1.45 5.26
N VAL A 65 2.84 1.03 4.41
CA VAL A 65 2.02 -0.16 4.67
C VAL A 65 2.88 -1.42 4.68
N VAL A 66 3.84 -1.54 3.76
CA VAL A 66 4.81 -2.66 3.76
C VAL A 66 5.69 -2.64 5.02
N GLY A 67 6.18 -1.47 5.43
CA GLY A 67 6.95 -1.33 6.66
C GLY A 67 6.12 -1.68 7.90
N TYR A 68 4.84 -1.29 7.93
CA TYR A 68 3.90 -1.57 9.02
C TYR A 68 3.63 -3.07 9.15
N THR A 69 3.42 -3.78 8.03
CA THR A 69 3.21 -5.25 8.06
C THR A 69 4.45 -6.01 8.48
N ILE A 70 5.65 -5.56 8.06
CA ILE A 70 6.93 -6.14 8.51
C ILE A 70 7.12 -5.91 10.01
N ALA A 71 6.86 -4.69 10.51
CA ALA A 71 6.94 -4.37 11.93
C ALA A 71 5.95 -5.22 12.76
N GLY A 72 4.72 -5.38 12.26
CA GLY A 72 3.72 -6.29 12.83
C GLY A 72 4.22 -7.73 12.90
N ALA A 73 4.85 -8.24 11.82
CA ALA A 73 5.40 -9.60 11.79
C ALA A 73 6.43 -9.83 12.91
N PHE A 74 7.38 -8.91 13.07
CA PHE A 74 8.37 -8.97 14.15
C PHE A 74 7.71 -8.90 15.53
N LEU A 75 6.73 -8.01 15.71
CA LEU A 75 6.02 -7.84 16.96
C LEU A 75 5.29 -9.13 17.39
N PHE A 76 4.52 -9.73 16.49
CA PHE A 76 3.76 -10.95 16.81
C PHE A 76 4.67 -12.18 16.95
N THR A 77 5.71 -12.33 16.12
CA THR A 77 6.69 -13.40 16.30
C THR A 77 7.40 -13.28 17.66
N HIS A 78 7.71 -12.06 18.13
CA HIS A 78 8.35 -11.88 19.43
C HIS A 78 7.44 -12.23 20.61
N ILE A 79 6.16 -11.81 20.55
CA ILE A 79 5.20 -12.02 21.64
C ILE A 79 4.72 -13.47 21.70
N GLU A 80 4.29 -14.03 20.57
CA GLU A 80 3.65 -15.35 20.52
C GLU A 80 4.64 -16.48 20.22
N GLY A 81 5.81 -16.18 19.64
CA GLY A 81 6.81 -17.18 19.29
C GLY A 81 7.37 -17.92 20.51
N ARG A 82 7.65 -17.21 21.61
CA ARG A 82 8.14 -17.82 22.86
C ARG A 82 7.12 -18.75 23.49
N ASN A 83 5.86 -18.31 23.57
CA ASN A 83 4.78 -19.09 24.18
C ASN A 83 4.49 -20.38 23.38
N ASN A 84 4.59 -20.35 22.04
CA ASN A 84 4.38 -21.54 21.22
C ASN A 84 5.47 -22.60 21.44
N LEU A 85 6.74 -22.17 21.53
CA LEU A 85 7.88 -23.05 21.83
C LEU A 85 7.70 -23.80 23.16
N ASP A 86 7.32 -23.08 24.21
CA ASP A 86 7.14 -23.66 25.55
C ASP A 86 6.01 -24.71 25.55
N ILE A 87 4.88 -24.42 24.90
CA ILE A 87 3.76 -25.37 24.78
C ILE A 87 4.18 -26.63 24.04
N VAL A 88 4.89 -26.51 22.92
CA VAL A 88 5.36 -27.69 22.15
C VAL A 88 6.30 -28.55 22.99
N GLY A 89 7.25 -27.92 23.70
CA GLY A 89 8.15 -28.61 24.61
C GLY A 89 7.42 -29.35 25.73
N ASP A 90 6.43 -28.71 26.35
CA ASP A 90 5.62 -29.30 27.42
C ASP A 90 4.82 -30.51 26.93
N VAL A 91 4.27 -30.45 25.71
CA VAL A 91 3.53 -31.57 25.11
C VAL A 91 4.44 -32.75 24.80
N ILE A 92 5.62 -32.51 24.20
CA ILE A 92 6.59 -33.55 23.92
C ILE A 92 7.06 -34.22 25.22
N ARG A 93 7.35 -33.41 26.25
CA ARG A 93 7.71 -33.92 27.58
C ARG A 93 6.59 -34.76 28.18
N LEU A 94 5.35 -34.29 28.10
CA LEU A 94 4.21 -35.02 28.62
C LEU A 94 4.06 -36.38 27.92
N ARG A 95 4.16 -36.42 26.58
CA ARG A 95 4.10 -37.66 25.80
C ARG A 95 5.16 -38.66 26.27
N ASN A 96 6.40 -38.21 26.39
CA ASN A 96 7.52 -39.07 26.78
C ASN A 96 7.37 -39.60 28.21
N VAL A 97 6.95 -38.73 29.16
CA VAL A 97 6.69 -39.13 30.54
C VAL A 97 5.53 -40.13 30.60
N THR A 98 4.43 -39.87 29.90
CA THR A 98 3.29 -40.81 29.87
C THR A 98 3.70 -42.15 29.28
N ALA A 99 4.45 -42.18 28.18
CA ALA A 99 4.97 -43.41 27.59
C ALA A 99 5.88 -44.17 28.58
N ALA A 100 6.78 -43.48 29.28
CA ALA A 100 7.64 -44.08 30.30
C ALA A 100 6.83 -44.66 31.46
N THR A 101 5.83 -43.93 31.98
CA THR A 101 4.97 -44.43 33.06
C THR A 101 4.13 -45.65 32.65
N LEU A 102 3.66 -45.69 31.40
CA LEU A 102 2.93 -46.84 30.86
C LEU A 102 3.84 -48.05 30.68
N TRP A 103 5.09 -47.83 30.22
CA TRP A 103 6.09 -48.88 30.09
C TRP A 103 6.48 -49.46 31.45
N GLU A 104 6.72 -48.60 32.44
CA GLU A 104 7.03 -49.01 33.81
C GLU A 104 5.86 -49.78 34.45
N LEU A 105 4.62 -49.33 34.24
CA LEU A 105 3.43 -50.05 34.70
C LEU A 105 3.32 -51.42 34.05
N THR A 106 3.60 -51.53 32.75
CA THR A 106 3.58 -52.80 32.01
C THR A 106 4.70 -53.74 32.45
N SER A 107 5.86 -53.19 32.84
CA SER A 107 7.01 -53.98 33.30
C SER A 107 6.82 -54.48 34.75
N LYS A 108 6.13 -53.72 35.61
CA LYS A 108 5.91 -54.07 37.03
C LYS A 108 4.70 -54.97 37.27
N GLU A 109 3.63 -54.78 36.50
CA GLU A 109 2.40 -55.57 36.64
C GLU A 109 2.41 -56.70 35.61
N ASN A 110 2.56 -57.93 36.09
CA ASN A 110 2.41 -59.12 35.26
C ASN A 110 0.92 -59.25 34.86
N VAL A 111 0.61 -59.51 33.58
CA VAL A 111 -0.74 -59.44 32.94
C VAL A 111 -1.88 -60.21 33.65
N PHE A 112 -1.56 -61.01 34.67
CA PHE A 112 -2.47 -61.88 35.43
C PHE A 112 -3.61 -61.16 36.18
N SER A 113 -3.53 -59.85 36.46
CA SER A 113 -4.65 -59.06 36.98
C SER A 113 -5.10 -57.99 35.98
N GLU A 114 -5.64 -58.45 34.86
CA GLU A 114 -6.08 -57.63 33.72
C GLU A 114 -6.99 -56.46 34.14
N ARG A 115 -7.89 -56.67 35.09
CA ARG A 115 -8.83 -55.63 35.56
C ARG A 115 -8.13 -54.46 36.25
N ILE A 116 -7.16 -54.75 37.12
CA ILE A 116 -6.44 -53.72 37.89
C ILE A 116 -5.51 -52.96 36.96
N TRP A 117 -4.80 -53.67 36.08
CA TRP A 117 -3.94 -53.05 35.07
C TRP A 117 -4.74 -52.13 34.15
N LYS A 118 -5.88 -52.59 33.59
CA LYS A 118 -6.75 -51.77 32.75
C LYS A 118 -7.25 -50.51 33.48
N ALA A 119 -7.61 -50.63 34.76
CA ALA A 119 -8.05 -49.48 35.56
C ALA A 119 -6.93 -48.43 35.74
N LYS A 120 -5.69 -48.86 36.03
CA LYS A 120 -4.52 -47.98 36.18
C LYS A 120 -4.15 -47.30 34.86
N VAL A 121 -4.09 -48.06 33.76
CA VAL A 121 -3.81 -47.53 32.41
C VAL A 121 -4.86 -46.49 32.02
N LYS A 122 -6.15 -46.78 32.25
CA LYS A 122 -7.23 -45.86 31.96
C LYS A 122 -7.07 -44.54 32.72
N ALA A 123 -6.74 -44.58 34.01
CA ALA A 123 -6.51 -43.38 34.81
C ALA A 123 -5.34 -42.52 34.28
N ILE A 124 -4.23 -43.16 33.89
CA ILE A 124 -3.07 -42.46 33.28
C ILE A 124 -3.49 -41.80 31.96
N LEU A 125 -4.21 -42.54 31.11
CA LEU A 125 -4.62 -42.05 29.80
C LEU A 125 -5.65 -40.92 29.90
N GLU A 126 -6.58 -40.99 30.85
CA GLU A 126 -7.52 -39.90 31.14
C GLU A 126 -6.81 -38.61 31.58
N ASN A 127 -5.77 -38.73 32.42
CA ASN A 127 -4.97 -37.57 32.83
C ASN A 127 -4.18 -36.99 31.66
N TYR A 128 -3.58 -37.84 30.83
CA TYR A 128 -2.90 -37.43 29.61
C TYR A 128 -3.85 -36.70 28.66
N GLN A 129 -5.03 -37.27 28.40
CA GLN A 129 -6.07 -36.67 27.56
C GLN A 129 -6.49 -35.29 28.09
N LYS A 130 -6.73 -35.14 29.41
CA LYS A 130 -7.08 -33.84 30.01
C LYS A 130 -6.01 -32.78 29.75
N LYS A 131 -4.73 -33.13 29.95
CA LYS A 131 -3.59 -32.24 29.71
C LYS A 131 -3.42 -31.92 28.22
N MET A 132 -3.62 -32.90 27.33
CA MET A 132 -3.60 -32.69 25.88
C MET A 132 -4.70 -31.76 25.39
N VAL A 133 -5.94 -31.95 25.85
CA VAL A 133 -7.05 -31.05 25.52
C VAL A 133 -6.74 -29.62 25.98
N THR A 134 -6.08 -29.47 27.13
CA THR A 134 -5.67 -28.16 27.65
C THR A 134 -4.57 -27.54 26.77
N ALA A 135 -3.57 -28.32 26.35
CA ALA A 135 -2.52 -27.85 25.45
C ALA A 135 -3.07 -27.42 24.08
N ILE A 136 -4.01 -28.19 23.51
CA ILE A 136 -4.68 -27.85 22.26
C ILE A 136 -5.47 -26.55 22.39
N LYS A 137 -6.21 -26.37 23.50
CA LYS A 137 -6.91 -25.11 23.80
C LYS A 137 -5.94 -23.92 23.87
N ASN A 138 -4.74 -24.14 24.37
CA ASN A 138 -3.69 -23.12 24.47
C ASN A 138 -2.94 -22.86 23.15
N GLY A 139 -3.25 -23.61 22.08
CA GLY A 139 -2.73 -23.35 20.74
C GLY A 139 -1.79 -24.42 20.19
N TYR A 140 -1.68 -25.58 20.84
CA TYR A 140 -0.98 -26.74 20.26
C TYR A 140 -1.77 -27.31 19.08
N ASP A 141 -1.13 -27.44 17.91
CA ASP A 141 -1.73 -27.95 16.67
C ASP A 141 -1.19 -29.32 16.23
N GLY A 142 -0.37 -29.97 17.06
CA GLY A 142 0.21 -31.27 16.75
C GLY A 142 1.46 -31.22 15.88
N ALA A 143 1.89 -30.04 15.43
CA ALA A 143 3.16 -29.88 14.73
C ALA A 143 4.31 -29.77 15.74
N GLU A 144 5.34 -30.60 15.58
CA GLU A 144 6.56 -30.51 16.41
C GLU A 144 7.45 -29.32 16.03
N GLU A 145 7.22 -28.72 14.85
CA GLU A 145 7.95 -27.56 14.37
C GLU A 145 7.12 -26.27 14.52
N ASN A 146 7.75 -25.19 15.02
CA ASN A 146 7.14 -23.85 15.22
C ASN A 146 6.83 -23.12 13.90
N LYS A 147 6.09 -23.74 12.99
CA LYS A 147 5.74 -23.15 11.69
C LYS A 147 4.69 -22.04 11.82
N ARG A 148 3.83 -22.11 12.84
CA ARG A 148 2.67 -21.23 12.99
C ARG A 148 3.04 -19.76 13.21
N TRP A 149 4.05 -19.48 14.02
CA TRP A 149 4.57 -18.12 14.28
C TRP A 149 5.94 -17.87 13.63
N SER A 150 6.20 -18.52 12.49
CA SER A 150 7.30 -18.15 11.62
C SER A 150 7.14 -16.71 11.08
N PHE A 151 8.22 -16.08 10.61
CA PHE A 151 8.16 -14.72 10.06
C PHE A 151 7.11 -14.59 8.95
N ALA A 152 7.03 -15.56 8.03
CA ALA A 152 6.03 -15.59 6.98
C ALA A 152 4.61 -15.73 7.52
N GLY A 153 4.38 -16.61 8.51
CA GLY A 153 3.10 -16.77 9.17
C GLY A 153 2.64 -15.50 9.90
N ALA A 154 3.56 -14.85 10.62
CA ALA A 154 3.29 -13.60 11.33
C ALA A 154 3.08 -12.40 10.39
N PHE A 155 3.79 -12.37 9.25
CA PHE A 155 3.58 -11.37 8.20
C PHE A 155 2.19 -11.53 7.56
N LEU A 156 1.82 -12.75 7.19
CA LEU A 156 0.48 -13.04 6.66
C LEU A 156 -0.60 -12.70 7.69
N TYR A 157 -0.40 -13.05 8.96
CA TYR A 157 -1.30 -12.66 10.03
C TYR A 157 -1.45 -11.13 10.11
N SER A 158 -0.34 -10.40 10.20
CA SER A 158 -0.32 -8.93 10.26
C SER A 158 -1.02 -8.28 9.06
N LEU A 159 -0.83 -8.83 7.86
CA LEU A 159 -1.53 -8.39 6.66
C LEU A 159 -3.03 -8.63 6.77
N THR A 160 -3.45 -9.83 7.18
CA THR A 160 -4.88 -10.18 7.28
C THR A 160 -5.64 -9.40 8.34
N VAL A 161 -4.94 -8.92 9.38
CA VAL A 161 -5.51 -8.05 10.41
C VAL A 161 -5.78 -6.66 9.84
N ILE A 162 -4.81 -6.05 9.13
CA ILE A 162 -5.01 -4.70 8.56
C ILE A 162 -5.99 -4.71 7.37
N THR A 163 -6.02 -5.80 6.60
CA THR A 163 -6.93 -5.94 5.47
C THR A 163 -8.33 -6.38 5.91
N THR A 164 -8.53 -6.67 7.19
CA THR A 164 -9.79 -7.18 7.78
C THR A 164 -10.31 -8.47 7.13
N ILE A 165 -9.43 -9.23 6.45
CA ILE A 165 -9.78 -10.55 5.90
C ILE A 165 -10.00 -11.54 7.04
N GLY A 166 -9.06 -11.58 8.00
CA GLY A 166 -9.18 -12.37 9.23
C GLY A 166 -9.45 -13.87 9.03
N TYR A 167 -8.56 -14.61 8.35
CA TYR A 167 -8.74 -16.06 8.12
C TYR A 167 -8.96 -16.91 9.39
N GLY A 168 -8.54 -16.44 10.55
CA GLY A 168 -8.72 -17.14 11.83
C GLY A 168 -7.81 -18.35 12.06
N ASN A 169 -7.11 -18.84 11.04
CA ASN A 169 -6.19 -19.97 11.16
C ASN A 169 -5.03 -19.70 12.12
N ILE A 170 -4.49 -18.49 12.11
CA ILE A 170 -3.44 -18.03 13.05
C ILE A 170 -4.02 -16.88 13.85
N CYS A 171 -3.98 -16.99 15.18
CA CYS A 171 -4.49 -15.98 16.09
C CYS A 171 -3.72 -16.02 17.41
N PRO A 172 -3.43 -14.84 18.02
CA PRO A 172 -2.71 -14.75 19.27
C PRO A 172 -3.51 -15.40 20.39
N LYS A 173 -2.84 -16.24 21.18
CA LYS A 173 -3.45 -16.91 22.32
C LYS A 173 -3.15 -16.19 23.62
N THR A 174 -2.04 -15.44 23.67
CA THR A 174 -1.68 -14.68 24.87
C THR A 174 -2.61 -13.49 25.08
N LYS A 175 -2.80 -13.11 26.35
CA LYS A 175 -3.60 -11.92 26.70
C LYS A 175 -3.02 -10.65 26.06
N TRP A 176 -1.70 -10.52 26.10
CA TRP A 176 -0.97 -9.41 25.50
C TRP A 176 -1.07 -9.38 23.98
N GLY A 177 -0.93 -10.53 23.31
CA GLY A 177 -1.07 -10.63 21.86
C GLY A 177 -2.45 -10.17 21.40
N LYS A 178 -3.52 -10.52 22.12
CA LYS A 178 -4.88 -10.03 21.82
C LYS A 178 -5.02 -8.52 21.93
N VAL A 179 -4.50 -7.92 23.00
CA VAL A 179 -4.53 -6.46 23.20
C VAL A 179 -3.74 -5.76 22.10
N VAL A 180 -2.54 -6.27 21.77
CA VAL A 180 -1.70 -5.75 20.70
C VAL A 180 -2.41 -5.82 19.35
N THR A 181 -3.10 -6.93 19.04
CA THR A 181 -3.89 -7.05 17.81
C THR A 181 -4.99 -5.99 17.72
N ILE A 182 -5.68 -5.69 18.82
CA ILE A 182 -6.73 -4.66 18.84
C ILE A 182 -6.13 -3.28 18.49
N VAL A 183 -5.05 -2.91 19.17
CA VAL A 183 -4.35 -1.62 18.93
C VAL A 183 -3.81 -1.56 17.50
N TYR A 184 -3.21 -2.66 17.03
CA TYR A 184 -2.66 -2.78 15.69
C TYR A 184 -3.74 -2.69 14.60
N ALA A 185 -4.95 -3.21 14.83
CA ALA A 185 -6.07 -3.10 13.92
C ALA A 185 -6.62 -1.65 13.84
N ILE A 186 -6.72 -0.96 14.98
CA ILE A 186 -7.21 0.43 15.05
C ILE A 186 -6.33 1.37 14.20
N ILE A 187 -5.00 1.19 14.25
CA ILE A 187 -4.06 2.01 13.47
C ILE A 187 -3.94 1.50 12.03
N GLY A 188 -3.91 0.18 11.85
CA GLY A 188 -3.66 -0.46 10.56
C GLY A 188 -4.81 -0.31 9.57
N LEU A 189 -6.06 -0.34 10.02
CA LEU A 189 -7.22 -0.25 9.15
C LEU A 189 -7.32 1.10 8.40
N PRO A 190 -7.23 2.28 9.07
CA PRO A 190 -7.18 3.56 8.37
C PRO A 190 -6.01 3.67 7.37
N LEU A 191 -4.84 3.17 7.74
CA LEU A 191 -3.66 3.15 6.86
C LEU A 191 -3.89 2.29 5.61
N PHE A 192 -4.52 1.12 5.78
CA PHE A 192 -4.85 0.23 4.69
C PHE A 192 -5.93 0.80 3.76
N LEU A 193 -6.94 1.50 4.30
CA LEU A 193 -7.94 2.20 3.50
C LEU A 193 -7.34 3.32 2.65
N LEU A 194 -6.42 4.10 3.24
CA LEU A 194 -5.68 5.14 2.50
C LEU A 194 -4.85 4.51 1.37
N TYR A 195 -4.20 3.38 1.62
CA TYR A 195 -3.47 2.62 0.61
C TYR A 195 -4.36 2.15 -0.54
N LEU A 196 -5.53 1.58 -0.24
CA LEU A 196 -6.48 1.14 -1.26
C LEU A 196 -6.96 2.30 -2.14
N SER A 197 -7.22 3.47 -1.57
CA SER A 197 -7.59 4.66 -2.36
C SER A 197 -6.51 5.03 -3.37
N ASN A 198 -5.25 5.06 -2.95
CA ASN A 198 -4.14 5.44 -3.83
C ASN A 198 -3.88 4.38 -4.91
N ILE A 199 -3.91 3.10 -4.54
CA ILE A 199 -3.81 2.01 -5.54
C ILE A 199 -4.97 2.06 -6.52
N GLY A 200 -6.19 2.33 -6.05
CA GLY A 200 -7.37 2.50 -6.89
C GLY A 200 -7.17 3.58 -7.96
N ASP A 201 -6.61 4.73 -7.58
CA ASP A 201 -6.33 5.83 -8.51
C ASP A 201 -5.24 5.49 -9.53
N ILE A 202 -4.16 4.83 -9.10
CA ILE A 202 -3.09 4.37 -9.98
C ILE A 202 -3.63 3.34 -10.97
N LEU A 203 -4.43 2.39 -10.48
CA LEU A 203 -5.03 1.34 -11.28
C LEU A 203 -6.04 1.92 -12.28
N ALA A 204 -6.87 2.88 -11.88
CA ALA A 204 -7.82 3.55 -12.77
C ALA A 204 -7.11 4.36 -13.86
N LYS A 205 -6.03 5.07 -13.54
CA LYS A 205 -5.19 5.77 -14.54
C LYS A 205 -4.53 4.78 -15.48
N SER A 206 -4.01 3.68 -14.96
CA SER A 206 -3.39 2.60 -15.74
C SER A 206 -4.41 1.95 -16.68
N PHE A 207 -5.61 1.65 -16.21
CA PHE A 207 -6.69 1.12 -17.06
C PHE A 207 -7.11 2.11 -18.15
N LYS A 208 -7.27 3.41 -17.83
CA LYS A 208 -7.56 4.43 -18.85
C LYS A 208 -6.46 4.53 -19.90
N TRP A 209 -5.19 4.52 -19.47
CA TRP A 209 -4.04 4.57 -20.38
C TRP A 209 -3.97 3.33 -21.26
N THR A 210 -4.12 2.13 -20.69
CA THR A 210 -4.13 0.86 -21.40
C THR A 210 -5.31 0.76 -22.37
N TYR A 211 -6.52 1.14 -21.94
CA TYR A 211 -7.71 1.17 -22.78
C TYR A 211 -7.54 2.17 -23.94
N ALA A 212 -7.04 3.38 -23.68
CA ALA A 212 -6.74 4.34 -24.72
C ALA A 212 -5.70 3.79 -25.70
N ARG A 213 -4.64 3.13 -25.22
CA ARG A 213 -3.62 2.50 -26.08
C ARG A 213 -4.23 1.40 -26.95
N CYS A 214 -5.06 0.52 -26.39
CA CYS A 214 -5.71 -0.57 -27.11
C CYS A 214 -6.77 -0.09 -28.11
N CYS A 215 -7.59 0.90 -27.75
CA CYS A 215 -8.64 1.44 -28.62
C CYS A 215 -8.10 2.42 -29.67
N LEU A 216 -7.10 3.24 -29.37
CA LEU A 216 -6.45 4.11 -30.36
C LEU A 216 -5.64 3.29 -31.38
N CYS A 217 -5.09 2.13 -30.99
CA CYS A 217 -4.50 1.19 -31.94
C CYS A 217 -5.54 0.52 -32.86
N LYS A 218 -6.79 0.34 -32.41
CA LYS A 218 -7.91 -0.16 -33.25
C LYS A 218 -8.55 0.93 -34.11
N CYS A 219 -8.69 2.16 -33.63
CA CYS A 219 -9.30 3.27 -34.36
C CYS A 219 -8.38 3.90 -35.42
N ARG A 220 -7.05 3.81 -35.29
CA ARG A 220 -6.09 4.26 -36.32
C ARG A 220 -6.02 3.33 -37.56
N ARG A 221 -6.82 2.26 -37.60
CA ARG A 221 -6.97 1.34 -38.75
C ARG A 221 -8.25 1.54 -39.57
N ARG A 222 -8.91 2.70 -39.51
CA ARG A 222 -9.82 3.08 -40.62
C ARG A 222 -9.02 3.96 -41.59
N PRO A 223 -8.64 3.46 -42.78
CA PRO A 223 -8.09 4.32 -43.81
C PRO A 223 -9.15 5.36 -44.14
N ILE A 224 -8.75 6.63 -44.23
CA ILE A 224 -9.54 7.64 -44.93
C ILE A 224 -9.56 7.18 -46.39
N GLU A 225 -10.70 6.69 -46.86
CA GLU A 225 -10.92 6.34 -48.26
C GLU A 225 -10.85 7.65 -49.07
N MET A 226 -9.69 7.89 -49.68
CA MET A 226 -9.50 9.01 -50.61
C MET A 226 -10.19 8.65 -51.91
N ALA A 227 -11.39 9.19 -52.12
CA ALA A 227 -12.10 9.10 -53.39
C ALA A 227 -11.20 9.62 -54.54
N PRO A 228 -11.19 8.96 -55.72
CA PRO A 228 -10.30 9.31 -56.81
C PRO A 228 -10.73 10.63 -57.47
N ARG A 229 -9.72 11.45 -57.82
CA ARG A 229 -9.91 12.68 -58.62
C ARG A 229 -10.10 12.33 -60.10
N GLY A 230 -11.18 12.83 -60.67
CA GLY A 230 -11.47 12.94 -62.11
C GLY A 230 -12.99 13.05 -62.25
N SER A 231 -13.58 14.14 -62.72
CA SER A 231 -13.29 14.92 -63.92
C SER A 231 -13.74 16.40 -63.76
N LEU A 232 -13.02 17.31 -64.42
CA LEU A 232 -13.52 18.65 -64.70
C LEU A 232 -14.65 18.57 -65.73
N GLU A 233 -15.78 19.24 -65.49
CA GLU A 233 -16.27 20.39 -66.28
C GLU A 233 -17.78 20.61 -66.08
N ASN A 234 -18.13 21.90 -66.08
CA ASN A 234 -19.44 22.49 -66.35
C ASN A 234 -20.47 22.57 -65.21
N GLY A 235 -20.81 23.81 -64.86
CA GLY A 235 -22.00 24.14 -64.09
C GLY A 235 -21.79 25.31 -63.15
N ALA A 236 -21.60 26.50 -63.72
CA ALA A 236 -22.03 27.71 -63.04
C ALA A 236 -23.52 27.56 -62.68
N ASP A 237 -23.94 28.20 -61.58
CA ASP A 237 -25.31 28.19 -61.03
C ASP A 237 -25.60 26.91 -60.22
N ILE A 238 -25.61 26.95 -58.89
CA ILE A 238 -26.80 27.27 -58.09
C ILE A 238 -26.32 27.90 -56.78
N ARG A 239 -26.24 29.22 -56.77
CA ARG A 239 -26.16 29.99 -55.52
C ARG A 239 -27.18 31.12 -55.62
N ARG A 240 -28.46 30.77 -55.49
CA ARG A 240 -29.56 31.65 -55.06
C ARG A 240 -30.90 30.91 -55.02
N ASN A 241 -31.48 30.87 -53.82
CA ASN A 241 -32.91 30.97 -53.52
C ASN A 241 -33.84 29.81 -53.93
N HIS A 242 -34.25 28.98 -52.95
CA HIS A 242 -35.58 28.34 -52.99
C HIS A 242 -36.02 27.86 -51.57
N TRP A 243 -36.76 28.72 -50.87
CA TRP A 243 -37.76 28.50 -49.77
C TRP A 243 -37.29 27.90 -48.43
N GLN A 244 -37.45 28.53 -47.24
CA GLN A 244 -38.63 29.17 -46.62
C GLN A 244 -39.93 28.32 -46.66
N PHE A 245 -40.10 27.40 -45.69
CA PHE A 245 -41.36 26.90 -45.12
C PHE A 245 -40.98 25.77 -44.12
N LEU A 246 -41.35 25.67 -42.84
CA LEU A 246 -42.36 26.27 -41.98
C LEU A 246 -41.82 26.29 -40.53
N SER A 247 -41.92 27.45 -39.88
CA SER A 247 -42.13 27.56 -38.44
C SER A 247 -43.62 27.76 -38.26
N ILE A 248 -44.32 26.84 -37.58
CA ILE A 248 -45.64 27.10 -37.01
C ILE A 248 -45.67 26.49 -35.61
N ASP A 249 -45.74 27.39 -34.62
CA ASP A 249 -46.26 27.12 -33.28
C ASP A 249 -47.75 26.77 -33.36
N GLY A 250 -48.16 25.82 -32.53
CA GLY A 250 -49.54 25.43 -32.24
C GLY A 250 -49.58 24.51 -31.04
#